data_AF-A0A1H4RRG2-F1
#
_entry.id   AF-A0A1H4RRG2-F1
#
_cell.length_a   1.000
_cell.length_b   1.000
_cell.length_c   1.000
_cell.angle_alpha   90.00
_cell.angle_beta   90.00
_cell.angle_gamma   90.00
#
_symmetry.space_group_name_H-M   'P 1'
#
loop_
_entity.id
_entity.type
_entity.pdbx_description
1 polymer ?
#
loop_
_entity_poly.entity_id
_entity_poly.type
_entity_poly.pdbx_seq_one_letter_code
_entity_poly.pdbx_strand_id
1 'polypeptide(L)'
;MWRPLVVENTARVHEHAGPLVIPQTVLVEAYAREIFDGLAGRGVPVAHFVVHAGPAELRRRIEESADTLARQWRLDHVDRYAEALPWLRRSGTLVPTEGKTPAEVARDIAGRVRSRLEADPAVTENRATAIPPPIPDAISGYQETGSRSSANRASAAKESNRADWS
;
A
#
# COMPACT_ATOMS: atom_id res chain seq x y z
N MET A 1 -1.20 -17.35 -8.21
CA MET A 1 -2.63 -17.19 -7.91
C MET A 1 -3.02 -15.83 -7.31
N TRP A 2 -2.13 -15.09 -6.63
CA TRP A 2 -2.49 -13.86 -5.91
C TRP A 2 -2.57 -12.56 -6.75
N ARG A 3 -1.79 -12.42 -7.83
CA ARG A 3 -1.69 -11.17 -8.62
C ARG A 3 -3.04 -10.70 -9.19
N PRO A 4 -3.86 -11.57 -9.82
CA PRO A 4 -5.18 -11.16 -10.29
C PRO A 4 -6.13 -10.74 -9.16
N LEU A 5 -5.98 -11.33 -7.96
CA LEU A 5 -6.80 -10.96 -6.79
C LEU A 5 -6.45 -9.55 -6.29
N VAL A 6 -5.17 -9.15 -6.36
CA VAL A 6 -4.77 -7.78 -6.02
C VAL A 6 -5.45 -6.79 -6.95
N VAL A 7 -5.47 -7.08 -8.26
CA VAL A 7 -6.14 -6.22 -9.26
C VAL A 7 -7.63 -6.12 -8.98
N GLU A 8 -8.32 -7.26 -8.85
CA GLU A 8 -9.77 -7.28 -8.64
C GLU A 8 -10.18 -6.59 -7.34
N ASN A 9 -9.50 -6.90 -6.24
CA ASN A 9 -9.80 -6.31 -4.94
C ASN A 9 -9.52 -4.80 -4.92
N THR A 10 -8.41 -4.38 -5.51
CA THR A 10 -8.06 -2.95 -5.59
C THR A 10 -9.09 -2.19 -6.41
N ALA A 11 -9.49 -2.70 -7.57
CA ALA A 11 -10.49 -2.06 -8.42
C ALA A 11 -11.84 -1.91 -7.68
N ARG A 12 -12.34 -2.98 -7.06
CA ARG A 12 -13.59 -2.94 -6.29
C ARG A 12 -13.56 -1.98 -5.11
N VAL A 13 -12.48 -1.98 -4.35
CA VAL A 13 -12.33 -1.07 -3.20
C VAL A 13 -12.21 0.37 -3.68
N HIS A 14 -11.44 0.63 -4.74
CA HIS A 14 -11.27 1.97 -5.31
C HIS A 14 -12.57 2.58 -5.86
N GLU A 15 -13.51 1.77 -6.34
CA GLU A 15 -14.83 2.25 -6.77
C GLU A 15 -15.66 2.88 -5.64
N HIS A 16 -15.43 2.45 -4.39
CA HIS A 16 -16.27 2.81 -3.24
C HIS A 16 -15.50 3.57 -2.14
N ALA A 17 -14.17 3.50 -2.17
CA ALA A 17 -13.28 4.13 -1.22
C ALA A 17 -12.55 5.32 -1.87
N GLY A 18 -12.14 6.27 -1.04
CA GLY A 18 -11.17 7.30 -1.45
C GLY A 18 -9.77 6.71 -1.72
N PRO A 19 -8.72 7.55 -1.71
CA PRO A 19 -7.35 7.11 -1.98
C PRO A 19 -6.92 5.88 -1.17
N LEU A 20 -6.42 4.85 -1.86
CA LEU A 20 -5.99 3.59 -1.27
C LEU A 20 -4.46 3.52 -1.20
N VAL A 21 -3.92 3.08 -0.06
CA VAL A 21 -2.50 2.80 0.13
C VAL A 21 -2.29 1.29 0.23
N ILE A 22 -1.50 0.72 -0.69
CA ILE A 22 -1.27 -0.73 -0.77
C ILE A 22 0.23 -1.02 -0.57
N PRO A 23 0.67 -1.30 0.67
CA PRO A 23 2.06 -1.70 0.91
C PRO A 23 2.26 -3.15 0.45
N GLN A 24 3.20 -3.38 -0.48
CA GLN A 24 3.56 -4.71 -0.96
C GLN A 24 5.07 -4.85 -1.17
N THR A 25 5.58 -6.07 -0.96
CA THR A 25 6.95 -6.44 -1.32
C THR A 25 6.92 -7.27 -2.58
N VAL A 26 7.16 -6.65 -3.74
CA VAL A 26 7.20 -7.32 -5.06
C VAL A 26 8.60 -7.17 -5.65
N LEU A 27 9.36 -8.26 -5.69
CA LEU A 27 10.75 -8.25 -6.17
C LEU A 27 10.91 -8.85 -7.58
N VAL A 28 9.84 -9.43 -8.12
CA VAL A 28 9.81 -10.02 -9.46
C VAL A 28 9.12 -9.06 -10.42
N GLU A 29 9.87 -8.54 -11.41
CA GLU A 29 9.37 -7.52 -12.35
C GLU A 29 8.13 -7.98 -13.12
N ALA A 30 8.11 -9.23 -13.59
CA ALA A 30 6.95 -9.79 -14.29
C ALA A 30 5.67 -9.75 -13.44
N TYR A 31 5.80 -9.95 -12.12
CA TYR A 31 4.65 -9.94 -11.21
C TYR A 31 4.12 -8.51 -11.02
N ALA A 32 5.03 -7.54 -10.93
CA ALA A 32 4.67 -6.13 -10.86
C ALA A 32 3.96 -5.67 -12.15
N ARG A 33 4.45 -6.08 -13.32
CA ARG A 33 3.82 -5.78 -14.62
C ARG A 33 2.40 -6.31 -14.69
N GLU A 34 2.17 -7.58 -14.35
CA GLU A 34 0.80 -8.15 -14.33
C GLU A 34 -0.16 -7.35 -13.44
N ILE A 35 0.31 -6.85 -12.29
CA ILE A 35 -0.51 -6.05 -11.38
C ILE A 35 -0.79 -4.67 -11.97
N PHE A 36 0.24 -3.94 -12.41
CA PHE A 36 0.06 -2.59 -12.93
C PHE A 36 -0.74 -2.58 -14.23
N ASP A 37 -0.49 -3.52 -15.14
CA ASP A 37 -1.23 -3.66 -16.39
C ASP A 37 -2.70 -4.02 -16.10
N GLY A 38 -2.94 -4.92 -15.13
CA GLY A 38 -4.30 -5.26 -14.69
C GLY A 38 -5.04 -4.08 -14.07
N LEU A 39 -4.38 -3.27 -13.22
CA LEU A 39 -4.96 -2.06 -12.64
C LEU A 39 -5.25 -1.00 -13.70
N ALA A 40 -4.33 -0.80 -14.65
CA ALA A 40 -4.52 0.11 -15.77
C ALA A 40 -5.69 -0.33 -16.66
N GLY A 41 -5.82 -1.63 -16.95
CA GLY A 41 -6.96 -2.20 -17.67
C GLY A 41 -8.31 -2.03 -16.96
N ARG A 42 -8.29 -1.76 -15.64
CA ARG A 42 -9.47 -1.44 -14.83
C ARG A 42 -9.65 0.05 -14.58
N GLY A 43 -8.85 0.90 -15.22
CA GLY A 43 -8.93 2.35 -15.08
C GLY A 43 -8.53 2.87 -13.70
N VAL A 44 -7.78 2.09 -12.92
CA VAL A 44 -7.32 2.51 -11.59
C VAL A 44 -6.02 3.30 -11.72
N PRO A 45 -5.98 4.61 -11.41
CA PRO A 45 -4.77 5.40 -11.45
C PRO A 45 -3.81 4.99 -10.32
N VAL A 46 -2.56 4.69 -10.66
CA VAL A 46 -1.55 4.24 -9.68
C VAL A 46 -0.40 5.24 -9.55
N ALA A 47 -0.14 5.67 -8.32
CA ALA A 47 1.09 6.35 -7.93
C ALA A 47 2.05 5.34 -7.27
N HIS A 48 3.01 4.83 -8.04
CA HIS A 48 3.93 3.80 -7.58
C HIS A 48 5.21 4.41 -6.96
N PHE A 49 5.47 4.05 -5.70
CA PHE A 49 6.65 4.47 -4.95
C PHE A 49 7.47 3.27 -4.49
N VAL A 50 8.79 3.38 -4.61
CA VAL A 50 9.75 2.40 -4.09
C VAL A 50 10.40 2.99 -2.83
N VAL A 51 9.98 2.49 -1.66
CA VAL A 51 10.53 2.89 -0.36
C VAL A 51 11.89 2.21 -0.19
N HIS A 52 12.96 3.00 -0.17
CA HIS A 52 14.33 2.50 -0.28
C HIS A 52 15.15 2.73 0.99
N ALA A 53 15.86 1.68 1.39
CA ALA A 53 17.05 1.75 2.24
C ALA A 53 18.12 0.87 1.58
N GLY A 54 19.38 1.27 1.72
CA GLY A 54 20.51 0.49 1.23
C GLY A 54 20.60 -0.89 1.89
N PRO A 55 21.24 -1.88 1.25
CA PRO A 55 21.34 -3.24 1.80
C PRO A 55 21.99 -3.31 3.19
N ALA A 56 22.93 -2.41 3.51
CA ALA A 56 23.54 -2.34 4.83
C ALA A 56 22.55 -1.86 5.90
N GLU A 57 21.79 -0.80 5.60
CA GLU A 57 20.76 -0.27 6.52
C GLU A 57 19.62 -1.27 6.72
N LEU A 58 19.21 -1.99 5.67
CA LEU A 58 18.20 -3.04 5.79
C LEU A 58 18.67 -4.15 6.73
N ARG A 59 19.90 -4.66 6.55
CA ARG A 59 20.49 -5.68 7.45
C ARG A 59 20.51 -5.19 8.89
N ARG A 60 21.02 -3.99 9.13
CA ARG A 60 21.05 -3.36 10.46
C ARG A 60 19.66 -3.32 11.11
N ARG A 61 18.64 -2.82 10.40
CA ARG A 61 17.24 -2.74 10.90
C ARG A 61 16.64 -4.12 11.20
N ILE A 62 16.99 -5.14 10.40
CA ILE A 62 16.52 -6.52 10.60
C ILE A 62 17.19 -7.17 11.82
N GLU A 63 18.48 -6.93 12.01
CA GLU A 63 19.25 -7.41 13.16
C GLU A 63 18.76 -6.78 14.46
N GLU A 64 18.47 -5.48 14.46
CA GLU A 64 17.92 -4.74 15.60
C GLU A 64 16.43 -5.02 15.88
N SER A 65 15.73 -5.68 14.95
CA SER A 65 14.31 -6.00 15.11
C SER A 65 14.10 -6.99 16.26
N ALA A 66 13.09 -6.73 17.11
CA ALA A 66 12.68 -7.65 18.17
C ALA A 66 12.08 -8.97 17.66
N ASP A 67 11.66 -9.02 16.39
CA ASP A 67 11.08 -10.22 15.78
C ASP A 67 12.18 -11.15 15.23
N THR A 68 12.53 -12.14 16.04
CA THR A 68 13.61 -13.10 15.76
C THR A 68 13.18 -14.22 14.80
N LEU A 69 11.90 -14.58 14.77
CA LEU A 69 11.39 -15.73 13.99
C LEU A 69 11.48 -15.50 12.47
N ALA A 70 11.32 -14.26 12.03
CA ALA A 70 11.41 -13.89 10.62
C ALA A 70 12.78 -13.30 10.24
N ARG A 71 13.75 -13.21 11.17
CA ARG A 71 15.02 -12.51 10.93
C ARG A 71 15.80 -13.10 9.75
N GLN A 72 16.06 -14.40 9.78
CA GLN A 72 16.83 -15.05 8.70
C GLN A 72 16.14 -14.89 7.35
N TRP A 73 14.82 -15.14 7.30
CA TRP A 73 14.04 -14.93 6.09
C TRP A 73 14.15 -13.50 5.56
N ARG A 74 14.08 -12.47 6.44
CA ARG A 74 14.26 -11.07 6.04
C ARG A 74 15.66 -10.79 5.50
N LEU A 75 16.69 -11.37 6.11
CA LEU A 75 18.09 -11.24 5.64
C LEU A 75 18.27 -11.85 4.24
N ASP A 76 17.71 -13.04 4.01
CA ASP A 76 17.76 -13.71 2.71
C ASP A 76 17.04 -12.90 1.61
N HIS A 77 16.08 -12.04 1.99
CA HIS A 77 15.37 -11.15 1.08
C HIS A 77 16.14 -9.85 0.77
N VAL A 78 17.19 -9.51 1.52
CA VAL A 78 17.99 -8.29 1.23
C VAL A 78 18.74 -8.43 -0.09
N ASP A 79 19.29 -9.61 -0.40
CA ASP A 79 20.01 -9.83 -1.65
C ASP A 79 19.05 -9.86 -2.84
N ARG A 80 17.90 -10.53 -2.70
CA ARG A 80 16.81 -10.48 -3.69
C ARG A 80 16.35 -9.05 -3.96
N TYR A 81 16.29 -8.21 -2.93
CA TYR A 81 15.97 -6.79 -3.09
C TYR A 81 17.06 -6.03 -3.85
N ALA A 82 18.33 -6.28 -3.55
CA ALA A 82 19.45 -5.66 -4.24
C ALA A 82 19.46 -6.02 -5.74
N GLU A 83 19.17 -7.27 -6.08
CA GLU A 83 19.01 -7.76 -7.46
C GLU A 83 17.82 -7.12 -8.19
N ALA A 84 16.71 -6.90 -7.47
CA ALA A 84 15.51 -6.26 -8.01
C ALA A 84 15.65 -4.73 -8.19
N LEU A 85 16.58 -4.09 -7.48
CA LEU A 85 16.70 -2.64 -7.41
C LEU A 85 16.82 -1.92 -8.77
N PRO A 86 17.55 -2.44 -9.78
CA PRO A 86 17.61 -1.82 -11.09
C PRO A 86 16.24 -1.64 -11.76
N TRP A 87 15.36 -2.64 -11.70
CA TRP A 87 14.04 -2.53 -12.31
C TRP A 87 13.08 -1.73 -11.43
N LEU A 88 13.17 -1.87 -10.11
CA LEU A 88 12.38 -1.10 -9.15
C LEU A 88 12.57 0.41 -9.39
N ARG A 89 13.82 0.86 -9.54
CA ARG A 89 14.17 2.26 -9.83
C ARG A 89 13.56 2.80 -11.12
N ARG A 90 13.36 1.94 -12.14
CA ARG A 90 12.74 2.34 -13.41
C ARG A 90 11.21 2.31 -13.33
N SER A 91 10.65 1.47 -12.47
CA SER A 91 9.21 1.21 -12.40
C SER A 91 8.42 2.19 -11.53
N GLY A 92 9.08 2.97 -10.68
CA GLY A 92 8.40 3.82 -9.72
C GLY A 92 9.28 4.93 -9.17
N THR A 93 8.67 5.81 -8.39
CA THR A 93 9.39 6.93 -7.76
C THR A 93 10.14 6.43 -6.53
N LEU A 94 11.48 6.49 -6.58
CA LEU A 94 12.32 6.09 -5.45
C LEU A 94 12.21 7.10 -4.30
N VAL A 95 11.98 6.59 -3.09
CA VAL A 95 11.88 7.38 -1.85
C VAL A 95 12.88 6.85 -0.82
N PRO A 96 14.06 7.49 -0.67
CA PRO A 96 15.04 7.11 0.34
C PRO A 96 14.51 7.32 1.76
N THR A 97 14.82 6.37 2.65
CA THR A 97 14.38 6.35 4.06
C THR A 97 15.53 6.43 5.06
N GLU A 98 16.78 6.41 4.60
CA GLU A 98 17.94 6.58 5.48
C GLU A 98 17.94 7.98 6.11
N GLY A 99 18.15 8.03 7.42
CA GLY A 99 18.10 9.28 8.19
C GLY A 99 16.71 9.90 8.33
N LYS A 100 15.64 9.22 7.91
CA LYS A 100 14.25 9.73 8.00
C LYS A 100 13.39 8.87 8.90
N THR A 101 12.51 9.51 9.64
CA THR A 101 11.41 8.88 10.37
C THR A 101 10.32 8.40 9.40
N PRO A 102 9.50 7.41 9.79
CA PRO A 102 8.34 7.01 8.99
C PRO A 102 7.38 8.17 8.67
N ALA A 103 7.21 9.11 9.59
CA ALA A 103 6.34 10.28 9.40
C ALA A 103 6.88 11.25 8.33
N GLU A 104 8.20 11.43 8.26
CA GLU A 104 8.83 12.23 7.21
C GLU A 104 8.71 11.57 5.84
N VAL A 105 8.91 10.26 5.76
CA VAL A 105 8.73 9.49 4.52
C VAL A 105 7.28 9.54 4.05
N ALA A 106 6.31 9.37 4.95
CA ALA A 106 4.89 9.47 4.63
C ALA A 106 4.51 10.87 4.13
N ARG A 107 5.05 11.92 4.75
CA ARG A 107 4.82 13.31 4.33
C ARG A 107 5.40 13.61 2.95
N ASP A 108 6.60 13.10 2.66
CA ASP A 108 7.23 13.21 1.33
C ASP A 108 6.35 12.55 0.26
N ILE A 109 5.93 11.30 0.48
CA ILE A 109 5.03 10.58 -0.43
C ILE A 109 3.71 11.34 -0.63
N ALA A 110 3.06 11.78 0.45
CA ALA A 110 1.82 12.53 0.37
C ALA A 110 1.97 13.87 -0.39
N GLY A 111 3.10 14.55 -0.24
CA GLY A 111 3.44 15.74 -1.01
C GLY A 111 3.50 15.44 -2.52
N ARG A 112 4.21 14.39 -2.90
CA ARG A 112 4.35 13.97 -4.32
C ARG A 112 3.02 13.55 -4.94
N VAL A 113 2.18 12.84 -4.19
CA VAL A 113 0.82 12.47 -4.64
C VAL A 113 -0.01 13.72 -4.89
N ARG A 114 0.00 14.69 -3.97
CA ARG A 114 -0.74 15.94 -4.11
C ARG A 114 -0.30 16.72 -5.35
N SER A 115 1.00 16.91 -5.54
CA SER A 115 1.52 17.61 -6.72
C SER A 115 1.15 16.91 -8.03
N ARG A 116 1.08 15.56 -8.03
CA ARG A 116 0.64 14.80 -9.20
C ARG A 116 -0.86 15.01 -9.50
N LEU A 117 -1.70 15.03 -8.47
CA LEU A 117 -3.13 15.30 -8.63
C LEU A 117 -3.40 16.75 -9.08
N GLU A 118 -2.58 17.70 -8.64
CA GLU A 118 -2.68 19.10 -9.05
C GLU A 118 -2.22 19.33 -10.50
N ALA A 119 -1.34 18.46 -11.02
CA ALA A 119 -0.86 18.51 -12.40
C ALA A 119 -1.76 17.78 -13.40
N ASP A 120 -2.77 17.03 -12.94
CA ASP A 120 -3.72 16.32 -13.80
C ASP A 120 -4.92 17.24 -14.15
N PRO A 121 -5.11 17.63 -15.42
CA PRO A 121 -6.17 18.57 -15.81
C PRO A 121 -7.59 18.07 -15.49
N ALA A 122 -7.81 16.75 -15.39
CA ALA A 122 -9.12 16.18 -15.07
C ALA A 122 -9.52 16.36 -13.59
N VAL A 123 -8.55 16.50 -12.68
CA VAL A 123 -8.80 16.68 -11.23
C VAL A 123 -9.08 18.15 -10.90
N THR A 124 -8.42 19.09 -11.58
CA THR A 124 -8.64 20.53 -11.41
C THR A 124 -10.08 20.93 -11.77
N GLU A 125 -10.63 20.34 -12.83
CA GLU A 125 -11.97 20.67 -13.34
C GLU A 125 -13.10 20.09 -12.46
N ASN A 126 -12.95 18.86 -11.96
CA ASN A 126 -13.95 18.20 -11.10
C ASN A 126 -14.09 18.85 -9.70
N ARG A 127 -13.04 19.52 -9.21
CA ARG A 127 -13.10 20.23 -7.91
C ARG A 127 -13.77 21.60 -8.02
N ALA A 128 -13.79 22.21 -9.19
CA ALA A 128 -14.46 23.49 -9.42
C ALA A 128 -16.00 23.34 -9.53
N THR A 129 -16.49 22.15 -9.85
CA THR A 129 -17.92 21.87 -10.13
C THR A 129 -18.64 21.07 -9.04
N ALA A 130 -17.92 20.49 -8.07
CA ALA A 130 -18.54 19.68 -7.02
C ALA A 130 -19.20 20.54 -5.92
N ILE A 131 -20.51 20.75 -6.02
CA ILE A 131 -21.35 21.16 -4.88
C ILE A 131 -21.56 19.91 -4.02
N PRO A 132 -21.13 19.89 -2.73
CA PRO A 132 -21.41 18.75 -1.88
C PRO A 132 -22.93 18.57 -1.72
N PRO A 133 -23.45 17.35 -1.75
CA PRO A 133 -24.87 17.12 -1.51
C PRO A 133 -25.25 17.67 -0.12
N PRO A 134 -26.45 18.25 0.04
CA PRO A 134 -26.89 18.72 1.34
C PRO A 134 -26.84 17.56 2.33
N ILE A 135 -26.25 17.82 3.50
CA ILE A 135 -26.25 16.88 4.62
C ILE A 135 -27.72 16.65 4.99
N PRO A 136 -28.24 15.41 4.94
CA PRO A 136 -29.60 15.14 5.40
C PRO A 136 -29.73 15.52 6.86
N ASP A 137 -30.77 16.27 7.21
CA ASP A 137 -31.09 16.61 8.59
C ASP A 137 -31.10 15.35 9.45
N ALA A 138 -30.42 15.44 10.60
CA ALA A 138 -30.08 14.34 11.47
C ALA A 138 -31.24 13.34 11.65
N ILE A 139 -30.91 12.05 11.51
CA ILE A 139 -31.80 10.93 11.84
C ILE A 139 -32.18 11.06 13.32
N SER A 140 -33.36 11.63 13.56
CA SER A 140 -34.12 11.51 14.79
C SER A 140 -34.51 10.04 14.95
N GLY A 141 -33.69 9.25 15.63
CA GLY A 141 -34.03 7.82 15.82
C GLY A 141 -32.96 6.88 16.37
N TYR A 142 -31.74 7.34 16.70
CA TYR A 142 -30.76 6.46 17.34
C TYR A 142 -31.04 6.36 18.85
N GLN A 143 -31.84 5.36 19.25
CA GLN A 143 -31.93 4.91 20.64
C GLN A 143 -30.77 3.94 20.93
N GLU A 144 -30.00 4.25 21.98
CA GLU A 144 -29.01 3.34 22.57
C GLU A 144 -29.69 2.06 23.05
N THR A 145 -29.24 0.91 22.54
CA THR A 145 -29.48 -0.37 23.22
C THR A 145 -28.17 -1.17 23.30
N GLY A 146 -27.69 -1.33 24.53
CA GLY A 146 -27.25 -2.62 25.05
C GLY A 146 -25.85 -3.12 24.67
N SER A 147 -24.91 -2.88 25.60
CA SER A 147 -23.62 -3.56 25.74
C SER A 147 -23.75 -5.08 25.96
N ARG A 148 -22.98 -5.91 25.23
CA ARG A 148 -22.08 -6.98 25.77
C ARG A 148 -21.41 -7.84 24.68
N SER A 149 -20.08 -7.95 24.81
CA SER A 149 -19.24 -9.14 24.63
C SER A 149 -19.28 -9.93 23.31
N SER A 150 -18.21 -9.80 22.51
CA SER A 150 -17.44 -10.98 22.08
C SER A 150 -16.03 -10.56 21.66
N ALA A 151 -15.12 -10.62 22.64
CA ALA A 151 -13.75 -10.96 22.35
C ALA A 151 -13.71 -12.36 21.71
N ASN A 152 -12.67 -12.60 20.91
CA ASN A 152 -12.19 -13.90 20.45
C ASN A 152 -12.75 -14.41 19.11
N ARG A 153 -12.16 -13.95 17.99
CA ARG A 153 -12.07 -14.71 16.72
C ARG A 153 -11.02 -14.19 15.72
N ALA A 154 -9.87 -13.71 16.19
CA ALA A 154 -8.78 -13.20 15.32
C ALA A 154 -7.45 -13.96 15.43
N SER A 155 -7.47 -15.24 15.86
CA SER A 155 -6.25 -16.07 15.94
C SER A 155 -6.15 -17.19 14.89
N ALA A 156 -7.17 -17.42 14.06
CA ALA A 156 -7.17 -18.57 13.13
C ALA A 156 -6.78 -18.26 11.68
N ALA A 157 -6.58 -16.99 11.30
CA ALA A 157 -6.33 -16.59 9.91
C ALA A 157 -4.85 -16.35 9.56
N LYS A 158 -3.92 -16.44 10.53
CA LYS A 158 -2.49 -16.18 10.31
C LYS A 158 -1.65 -17.41 9.92
N GLU A 159 -2.18 -18.63 10.10
CA GLU A 159 -1.39 -19.86 9.91
C GLU A 159 -1.42 -20.40 8.46
N SER A 160 -2.40 -20.01 7.63
CA SER A 160 -2.62 -20.68 6.33
C SER A 160 -1.84 -20.09 5.14
N ASN A 161 -1.09 -19.00 5.31
CA ASN A 161 -0.44 -18.30 4.18
C ASN A 161 1.07 -18.57 4.04
N ARG A 162 1.59 -19.60 4.74
CA ARG A 162 3.03 -19.93 4.76
C ARG A 162 3.46 -20.93 3.67
N ALA A 163 2.53 -21.54 2.93
CA ALA A 163 2.83 -22.69 2.07
C ALA A 163 3.12 -22.37 0.58
N ASP A 164 2.83 -21.16 0.09
CA ASP A 164 2.82 -20.90 -1.37
C ASP A 164 4.00 -20.06 -1.91
N TRP A 165 5.10 -19.95 -1.17
CA TRP A 165 6.29 -19.18 -1.57
C TRP A 165 7.57 -20.03 -1.62
N SER A 166 7.46 -21.21 -2.23
CA SER A 166 8.61 -22.05 -2.64
C SER A 166 8.98 -21.75 -4.09
#